data_AF-A0A7C4VX23-F1
#
_entry.id   AF-A0A7C4VX23-F1
#
_cell.length_a   1.000
_cell.length_b   1.000
_cell.length_c   1.000
_cell.angle_alpha   90.00
_cell.angle_beta   90.00
_cell.angle_gamma   90.00
#
_symmetry.space_group_name_H-M   'P 1'
#
loop_
_entity.id
_entity.type
_entity.pdbx_description
1 polymer ?
#
loop_
_entity_poly.entity_id
_entity_poly.type
_entity_poly.pdbx_seq_one_letter_code
_entity_poly.pdbx_strand_id
1 'polypeptide(L)'
;MPILSAKKRKILKHVSTLARYCFFDNYAAAEKLFTESFKDFDIDDDWGAGVILAIKGMINAGREGDPSSFYWRCKNASLGDLKNFKNELEKDLSRDNINNFESGFINAWIAIIDEFINISKERLKK
;
A
#
# COMPACT_ATOMS: atom_id res chain seq x y z
N MET A 1 2.82 1.12 18.13
CA MET A 1 3.00 1.82 16.84
C MET A 1 3.23 3.30 17.10
N PRO A 2 4.25 3.93 16.50
CA PRO A 2 4.40 5.38 16.58
C PRO A 2 3.14 6.05 16.02
N ILE A 3 2.69 7.11 16.68
CA ILE A 3 1.48 7.83 16.30
C ILE A 3 1.78 8.60 15.00
N LEU A 4 1.31 8.09 13.86
CA LEU A 4 1.44 8.77 12.58
C LEU A 4 0.81 10.17 12.65
N SER A 5 1.42 11.16 11.99
CA SER A 5 0.84 12.50 11.92
C SER A 5 -0.48 12.51 11.12
N ALA A 6 -1.31 13.54 11.29
CA ALA A 6 -2.55 13.67 10.52
C ALA A 6 -2.29 13.72 9.00
N LYS A 7 -1.19 14.36 8.56
CA LYS A 7 -0.78 14.40 7.15
C LYS A 7 -0.43 13.00 6.63
N LYS A 8 0.39 12.24 7.36
CA LYS A 8 0.76 10.86 7.00
C LYS A 8 -0.48 9.95 6.93
N ARG A 9 -1.42 10.08 7.86
CA ARG A 9 -2.71 9.35 7.80
C ARG A 9 -3.55 9.73 6.58
N LYS A 10 -3.61 11.00 6.19
CA LYS A 10 -4.34 11.44 4.98
C LYS A 10 -3.75 10.76 3.74
N ILE A 11 -2.42 10.74 3.64
CA ILE A 11 -1.70 10.09 2.54
C ILE A 11 -2.01 8.59 2.46
N LEU A 12 -1.98 7.87 3.60
CA LEU A 12 -2.31 6.45 3.61
C LEU A 12 -3.76 6.17 3.18
N LYS A 13 -4.70 7.10 3.41
CA LYS A 13 -6.06 6.96 2.84
C LYS A 13 -6.04 7.04 1.31
N HIS A 14 -5.23 7.91 0.72
CA HIS A 14 -5.06 7.95 -0.74
C HIS A 14 -4.44 6.64 -1.26
N VAL A 15 -3.45 6.09 -0.53
CA VAL A 15 -2.87 4.76 -0.83
C VAL A 15 -3.96 3.68 -0.86
N SER A 16 -4.82 3.62 0.17
CA SER A 16 -5.93 2.64 0.20
C SER A 16 -6.90 2.80 -0.97
N THR A 17 -7.25 4.03 -1.35
CA THR A 17 -8.10 4.27 -2.53
C THR A 17 -7.45 3.75 -3.81
N LEU A 18 -6.15 4.04 -4.01
CA LEU A 18 -5.39 3.55 -5.15
C LEU A 18 -5.28 2.03 -5.16
N ALA A 19 -5.07 1.42 -3.99
CA ALA A 19 -5.04 -0.02 -3.81
C ALA A 19 -6.36 -0.67 -4.23
N ARG A 20 -7.51 -0.08 -3.85
CA ARG A 20 -8.82 -0.56 -4.27
C ARG A 20 -8.96 -0.54 -5.79
N TYR A 21 -8.59 0.55 -6.46
CA TYR A 21 -8.62 0.61 -7.93
C TYR A 21 -7.74 -0.47 -8.57
N CYS A 22 -6.52 -0.66 -8.07
CA CYS A 22 -5.61 -1.68 -8.57
C CYS A 22 -6.14 -3.09 -8.31
N PHE A 23 -6.79 -3.35 -7.19
CA PHE A 23 -7.37 -4.66 -6.88
C PHE A 23 -8.44 -5.08 -7.89
N PHE A 24 -9.23 -4.11 -8.38
CA PHE A 24 -10.25 -4.30 -9.41
C PHE A 24 -9.74 -4.06 -10.85
N ASP A 25 -8.44 -4.12 -11.06
CA ASP A 25 -7.80 -4.02 -12.37
C ASP A 25 -8.05 -2.69 -13.11
N ASN A 26 -8.44 -1.65 -12.36
CA ASN A 26 -8.66 -0.30 -12.90
C ASN A 26 -7.38 0.55 -12.82
N TYR A 27 -6.32 0.07 -13.46
CA TYR A 27 -4.99 0.66 -13.37
C TYR A 27 -4.90 2.06 -13.97
N ALA A 28 -5.63 2.32 -15.07
CA ALA A 28 -5.65 3.64 -15.69
C ALA A 28 -6.26 4.71 -14.76
N ALA A 29 -7.32 4.37 -14.03
CA ALA A 29 -7.89 5.27 -13.02
C ALA A 29 -6.95 5.45 -11.83
N ALA A 30 -6.28 4.37 -11.38
CA ALA A 30 -5.30 4.44 -10.31
C ALA A 30 -4.12 5.37 -10.69
N GLU A 31 -3.59 5.25 -11.90
CA GLU A 31 -2.47 6.08 -12.38
C GLU A 31 -2.86 7.55 -12.54
N LYS A 32 -4.06 7.81 -13.07
CA LYS A 32 -4.61 9.16 -13.15
C LYS A 32 -4.74 9.78 -11.76
N LEU A 33 -5.37 9.07 -10.83
CA LEU A 33 -5.55 9.55 -9.45
C LEU A 33 -4.20 9.76 -8.76
N PHE A 34 -3.23 8.86 -8.96
CA PHE A 34 -1.89 9.00 -8.42
C PHE A 34 -1.19 10.26 -8.95
N THR A 35 -1.33 10.55 -10.24
CA THR A 35 -0.74 11.76 -10.86
C THR A 35 -1.39 13.03 -10.31
N GLU A 36 -2.72 13.04 -10.16
CA GLU A 36 -3.46 14.18 -9.61
C GLU A 36 -3.13 14.44 -8.13
N SER A 37 -2.94 13.38 -7.35
CA SER A 37 -2.61 13.45 -5.93
C SER A 37 -1.11 13.47 -5.63
N PHE A 38 -0.24 13.44 -6.64
CA PHE A 38 1.22 13.34 -6.48
C PHE A 38 1.79 14.41 -5.52
N LYS A 39 1.30 15.64 -5.64
CA LYS A 39 1.72 16.78 -4.80
C LYS A 39 1.34 16.62 -3.32
N ASP A 40 0.32 15.81 -3.00
CA ASP A 40 -0.05 15.53 -1.62
C ASP A 40 0.94 14.57 -0.93
N PHE A 41 1.71 13.79 -1.70
CA PHE A 41 2.75 12.88 -1.21
C PHE A 41 4.11 13.57 -1.04
N ASP A 42 4.23 14.83 -1.46
CA ASP A 42 5.40 15.70 -1.24
C ASP A 42 5.39 16.16 0.24
N ILE A 43 5.71 15.24 1.12
CA ILE A 43 6.15 15.55 2.48
C ILE A 43 7.65 15.78 2.37
N ASP A 44 8.16 16.84 3.01
CA ASP A 44 9.58 17.25 3.07
C ASP A 44 10.55 16.20 3.67
N ASP A 45 10.18 14.91 3.72
CA ASP A 45 10.98 13.81 4.25
C ASP A 45 11.02 12.59 3.31
N ASP A 46 12.06 11.77 3.46
CA ASP A 46 12.26 10.53 2.69
C ASP A 46 11.08 9.54 2.80
N TRP A 47 10.20 9.72 3.80
CA TRP A 47 9.01 8.91 4.02
C TRP A 47 8.02 9.03 2.85
N GLY A 48 7.79 10.24 2.33
CA GLY A 48 6.93 10.45 1.16
C GLY A 48 7.45 9.71 -0.08
N ALA A 49 8.77 9.74 -0.28
CA ALA A 49 9.43 9.03 -1.38
C ALA A 49 9.25 7.50 -1.27
N GLY A 50 9.33 6.96 -0.05
CA GLY A 50 9.04 5.54 0.21
C GLY A 50 7.60 5.15 -0.14
N VAL A 51 6.62 5.98 0.24
CA VAL A 51 5.20 5.77 -0.11
C VAL A 51 4.99 5.80 -1.62
N ILE A 52 5.58 6.79 -2.30
CA ILE A 52 5.51 6.93 -3.76
C ILE A 52 6.06 5.68 -4.44
N LEU A 53 7.20 5.15 -3.97
CA LEU A 53 7.80 3.96 -4.54
C LEU A 53 6.89 2.73 -4.39
N ALA A 54 6.25 2.55 -3.22
CA ALA A 54 5.31 1.46 -3.00
C ALA A 54 4.10 1.53 -3.95
N ILE A 55 3.51 2.73 -4.13
CA ILE A 55 2.40 2.93 -5.07
C ILE A 55 2.82 2.61 -6.51
N LYS A 56 3.97 3.15 -6.96
CA LYS A 56 4.48 2.88 -8.31
C LYS A 56 4.74 1.40 -8.52
N GLY A 57 5.35 0.74 -7.53
CA GLY A 57 5.58 -0.70 -7.55
C GLY A 57 4.28 -1.50 -7.68
N MET A 58 3.24 -1.13 -6.95
CA MET A 58 1.91 -1.74 -7.04
C MET A 58 1.28 -1.56 -8.43
N ILE A 59 1.25 -0.33 -8.95
CA ILE A 59 0.64 -0.04 -10.25
C ILE A 59 1.39 -0.76 -11.38
N ASN A 60 2.72 -0.69 -11.38
CA ASN A 60 3.55 -1.35 -12.39
C ASN A 60 3.39 -2.87 -12.35
N ALA A 61 3.48 -3.48 -11.16
CA ALA A 61 3.28 -4.92 -11.01
C ALA A 61 1.89 -5.38 -11.48
N GLY A 62 0.86 -4.56 -11.23
CA GLY A 62 -0.48 -4.81 -11.74
C GLY A 62 -0.54 -4.80 -13.28
N ARG A 63 0.12 -3.83 -13.91
CA ARG A 63 0.16 -3.70 -15.38
C ARG A 63 0.99 -4.79 -16.06
N GLU A 64 2.12 -5.16 -15.47
CA GLU A 64 3.01 -6.20 -16.00
C GLU A 64 2.39 -7.60 -15.87
N GLY A 65 1.47 -7.78 -14.93
CA GLY A 65 0.79 -9.06 -14.73
C GLY A 65 1.70 -10.14 -14.14
N ASP A 66 2.86 -9.78 -13.58
CA ASP A 66 3.83 -10.73 -13.05
C ASP A 66 3.35 -11.38 -11.73
N PRO A 67 2.98 -12.67 -11.74
CA PRO A 67 2.47 -13.36 -10.55
C PRO A 67 3.51 -13.50 -9.44
N SER A 68 4.80 -13.35 -9.75
CA SER A 68 5.88 -13.42 -8.76
C SER A 68 6.00 -12.16 -7.90
N SER A 69 5.42 -11.04 -8.37
CA SER A 69 5.46 -9.78 -7.65
C SER A 69 4.71 -9.85 -6.32
N PHE A 70 5.16 -9.06 -5.35
CA PHE A 70 4.53 -8.98 -4.03
C PHE A 70 3.06 -8.53 -4.13
N TYR A 71 2.74 -7.60 -5.04
CA TYR A 71 1.36 -7.19 -5.31
C TYR A 71 0.46 -8.35 -5.71
N TRP A 72 0.87 -9.18 -6.68
CA TRP A 72 0.05 -10.30 -7.14
C TRP A 72 -0.07 -11.41 -6.09
N ARG A 73 1.00 -11.66 -5.33
CA ARG A 73 0.96 -12.53 -4.15
C ARG A 73 -0.08 -12.05 -3.14
N CYS A 74 -0.14 -10.75 -2.84
CA CYS A 74 -1.16 -10.19 -1.95
C CYS A 74 -2.57 -10.25 -2.56
N LYS A 75 -2.74 -9.86 -3.83
CA LYS A 75 -4.05 -9.83 -4.50
C LYS A 75 -4.73 -11.20 -4.53
N ASN A 76 -3.95 -12.27 -4.69
CA ASN A 76 -4.45 -13.65 -4.78
C ASN A 76 -4.38 -14.41 -3.45
N ALA A 77 -3.88 -13.79 -2.39
CA ALA A 77 -3.73 -14.42 -1.08
C ALA A 77 -5.06 -14.64 -0.37
N SER A 78 -5.10 -15.65 0.49
CA SER A 78 -6.23 -15.84 1.40
C SER A 78 -6.26 -14.73 2.46
N LEU A 79 -7.41 -14.58 3.15
CA LEU A 79 -7.51 -13.65 4.28
C LEU A 79 -6.49 -13.96 5.40
N GLY A 80 -6.15 -15.23 5.60
CA GLY A 80 -5.14 -15.64 6.56
C GLY A 80 -3.74 -15.18 6.14
N ASP A 81 -3.39 -15.40 4.88
CA ASP A 81 -2.10 -15.02 4.32
C ASP A 81 -1.91 -13.51 4.28
N LEU A 82 -2.94 -12.75 3.91
CA LEU A 82 -2.93 -11.29 3.97
C LEU A 82 -2.63 -10.75 5.38
N LYS A 83 -3.23 -11.37 6.42
CA LYS A 83 -2.92 -11.02 7.81
C LYS A 83 -1.48 -11.38 8.18
N ASN A 84 -0.97 -12.50 7.69
CA ASN A 84 0.43 -12.90 7.93
C ASN A 84 1.40 -11.90 7.30
N PHE A 85 1.20 -11.53 6.03
CA PHE A 85 2.01 -10.51 5.36
C PHE A 85 1.97 -9.17 6.08
N LYS A 86 0.78 -8.74 6.54
CA LYS A 86 0.65 -7.54 7.37
C LYS A 86 1.49 -7.64 8.65
N ASN A 87 1.37 -8.74 9.38
CA ASN A 87 2.11 -8.93 10.64
C ASN A 87 3.63 -8.93 10.43
N GLU A 88 4.12 -9.49 9.32
CA GLU A 88 5.54 -9.45 8.95
C GLU A 88 6.00 -8.02 8.68
N LEU A 89 5.24 -7.25 7.91
CA LEU A 89 5.54 -5.84 7.66
C LEU A 89 5.50 -4.99 8.92
N GLU A 90 4.57 -5.25 9.84
CA GLU A 90 4.50 -4.55 11.13
C GLU A 90 5.71 -4.85 12.02
N LYS A 91 6.21 -6.09 12.00
CA LYS A 91 7.48 -6.45 12.67
C LYS A 91 8.65 -5.71 12.05
N ASP A 92 8.70 -5.68 10.72
CA ASP A 92 9.72 -4.96 9.97
C ASP A 92 9.73 -3.46 10.27
N LEU A 93 8.55 -2.86 10.47
CA LEU A 93 8.38 -1.46 10.88
C LEU A 93 8.84 -1.18 12.31
N SER A 94 8.90 -2.21 13.16
CA SER A 94 9.30 -2.11 14.57
C SER A 94 10.80 -2.28 14.81
N ARG A 95 11.59 -2.49 13.75
CA ARG A 95 13.07 -2.60 13.84
C ARG A 95 13.69 -1.28 14.26
N ASP A 96 14.69 -1.34 15.14
CA ASP A 96 15.35 -0.16 15.74
C ASP A 96 16.09 0.74 14.71
N ASN A 97 16.47 0.17 13.56
CA ASN A 97 17.27 0.84 12.54
C ASN A 97 16.48 1.25 11.29
N ILE A 98 15.15 1.20 11.34
CA ILE A 98 14.34 1.55 10.17
C ILE A 98 14.46 3.05 9.86
N ASN A 99 14.81 3.37 8.62
CA ASN A 99 14.90 4.76 8.19
C ASN A 99 13.52 5.30 7.75
N ASN A 100 13.42 6.62 7.55
CA ASN A 100 12.16 7.27 7.19
C ASN A 100 11.60 6.76 5.84
N PHE A 101 12.48 6.50 4.86
CA PHE A 101 12.12 5.95 3.56
C PHE A 101 11.47 4.57 3.69
N GLU A 102 12.15 3.65 4.35
CA GLU A 102 11.69 2.28 4.61
C GLU A 102 10.37 2.31 5.38
N SER A 103 10.26 3.17 6.39
CA SER A 103 9.03 3.36 7.14
C SER A 103 7.89 3.81 6.23
N GLY A 104 8.12 4.75 5.32
CA GLY A 104 7.13 5.19 4.33
C GLY A 104 6.68 4.07 3.40
N PHE A 105 7.65 3.35 2.85
CA PHE A 105 7.42 2.21 1.97
C PHE A 105 6.58 1.11 2.65
N ILE A 106 6.96 0.73 3.87
CA ILE A 106 6.27 -0.32 4.64
C ILE A 106 4.87 0.12 5.06
N ASN A 107 4.71 1.36 5.55
CA ASN A 107 3.38 1.89 5.90
C ASN A 107 2.42 1.89 4.70
N ALA A 108 2.92 2.22 3.50
CA ALA A 108 2.11 2.17 2.29
C ALA A 108 1.68 0.73 1.96
N TRP A 109 2.57 -0.26 2.04
CA TRP A 109 2.23 -1.67 1.83
C TRP A 109 1.23 -2.20 2.86
N ILE A 110 1.37 -1.82 4.13
CA ILE A 110 0.38 -2.16 5.16
C ILE A 110 -0.99 -1.58 4.77
N ALA A 111 -1.06 -0.33 4.33
CA ALA A 111 -2.32 0.30 3.90
C ALA A 111 -2.94 -0.38 2.66
N ILE A 112 -2.11 -0.86 1.72
CA ILE A 112 -2.55 -1.65 0.56
C ILE A 112 -3.14 -2.99 1.02
N ILE A 113 -2.43 -3.71 1.88
CA ILE A 113 -2.87 -5.02 2.40
C ILE A 113 -4.14 -4.87 3.24
N ASP A 114 -4.24 -3.85 4.07
CA ASP A 114 -5.44 -3.55 4.85
C ASP A 114 -6.66 -3.34 3.94
N GLU A 115 -6.47 -2.67 2.80
CA GLU A 115 -7.54 -2.51 1.82
C GLU A 115 -7.93 -3.86 1.20
N PHE A 116 -6.97 -4.72 0.85
CA PHE A 116 -7.26 -6.04 0.29
C PHE A 116 -7.96 -6.95 1.31
N ILE A 117 -7.60 -6.84 2.59
CA ILE A 117 -8.29 -7.49 3.70
C ILE A 117 -9.74 -7.01 3.79
N ASN A 118 -9.97 -5.70 3.68
CA ASN A 118 -11.32 -5.12 3.73
C ASN A 118 -12.17 -5.65 2.56
N ILE A 119 -11.65 -5.61 1.33
CA ILE A 119 -12.34 -6.14 0.15
C ILE A 119 -12.63 -7.64 0.30
N SER A 120 -11.67 -8.41 0.82
CA SER A 120 -11.85 -9.85 1.06
C SER A 120 -12.96 -10.12 2.08
N LYS A 121 -13.03 -9.34 3.16
CA LYS A 121 -14.12 -9.43 4.16
C LYS A 121 -15.47 -9.00 3.58
N GLU A 122 -15.52 -7.96 2.75
CA GLU A 122 -16.74 -7.52 2.05
C GLU A 122 -17.29 -8.62 1.16
N ARG A 123 -16.42 -9.37 0.47
CA ARG A 123 -16.80 -10.51 -0.38
C ARG A 123 -17.32 -11.71 0.40
N LEU A 124 -16.76 -12.02 1.57
CA LEU A 124 -17.20 -13.14 2.42
C LEU A 124 -18.55 -12.92 3.11
N LYS A 125 -19.03 -11.67 3.17
CA LYS A 125 -20.33 -11.31 3.76
C LYS A 125 -21.48 -11.35 2.75
N LYS A 126 -21.19 -11.50 1.46
CA LYS A 126 -22.18 -11.67 0.39
C LYS A 126 -22.40 -13.15 0.12
#